data_AF-A0A938Q612-F1
#
_entry.id   AF-A0A938Q612-F1
#
_cell.length_a   1.000
_cell.length_b   1.000
_cell.length_c   1.000
_cell.angle_alpha   90.00
_cell.angle_beta   90.00
_cell.angle_gamma   90.00
#
_symmetry.space_group_name_H-M   'P 1'
#
loop_
_entity.id
_entity.type
_entity.pdbx_description
1 polymer ?
#
loop_
_entity_poly.entity_id
_entity_poly.type
_entity_poly.pdbx_seq_one_letter_code
_entity_poly.pdbx_strand_id
1 'polypeptide(L)' 'MEPALNQGKNAIVIDNKKFRAALCDQCGAKMYPPGLLQPHLSRHRRRHLWFTTELKKLQDTFLRMRDFN' A
#
# COMPACT_ATOMS: atom_id res chain seq x y z
N MET A 1 7.68 -0.73 -18.78
CA MET A 1 7.18 0.54 -18.24
C MET A 1 7.96 0.80 -16.97
N GLU A 2 9.02 1.60 -17.06
CA GLU A 2 9.91 1.93 -15.93
C GLU A 2 9.24 3.03 -15.09
N PRO A 3 8.97 2.85 -13.78
CA PRO A 3 8.47 3.94 -12.97
C PRO A 3 9.60 4.94 -12.67
N ALA A 4 9.35 6.21 -13.01
CA ALA A 4 10.28 7.32 -12.88
C ALA A 4 10.77 7.50 -11.43
N LEU A 5 12.09 7.40 -11.24
CA LEU A 5 12.77 7.58 -9.97
C LEU A 5 12.71 9.06 -9.55
N ASN A 6 11.82 9.37 -8.61
CA ASN A 6 11.71 10.69 -7.99
C ASN A 6 12.95 10.94 -7.08
N GLN A 7 13.99 11.55 -7.65
CA GLN A 7 15.33 11.73 -7.06
C GLN A 7 15.47 12.90 -6.06
N GLY A 8 14.38 13.51 -5.59
CA GLY A 8 14.45 14.63 -4.64
C GLY A 8 14.25 14.21 -3.19
N LYS A 9 15.33 13.96 -2.42
CA LYS A 9 15.34 13.87 -0.93
C LYS A 9 14.73 12.58 -0.33
N ASN A 10 15.41 11.45 -0.53
CA ASN A 10 15.12 10.14 0.12
C ASN A 10 16.18 9.76 1.16
N ALA A 11 16.90 10.74 1.72
CA ALA A 11 17.88 10.49 2.76
C ALA A 11 17.74 11.52 3.87
N ILE A 12 17.75 11.04 5.12
CA ILE A 12 17.83 11.87 6.33
C ILE A 12 19.17 11.62 7.01
N VAL A 13 19.69 12.62 7.72
CA VAL A 13 20.92 12.49 8.52
C VAL A 13 20.55 12.62 9.98
N ILE A 14 20.89 11.61 10.77
CA ILE A 14 20.70 11.60 12.24
C ILE A 14 22.02 11.14 12.84
N ASP A 15 22.58 11.89 13.80
CA ASP A 15 23.87 11.58 14.46
C ASP A 15 25.00 11.27 13.48
N ASN A 16 25.16 12.11 12.45
CA ASN A 16 26.14 11.92 11.37
C ASN A 16 25.96 10.64 10.52
N LYS A 17 24.89 9.87 10.73
CA LYS A 17 24.54 8.68 9.94
C LYS A 17 23.48 9.04 8.90
N LYS A 18 23.71 8.64 7.65
CA LYS A 18 22.77 8.80 6.54
C LYS A 18 21.82 7.61 6.47
N PHE A 19 20.53 7.85 6.64
CA PHE A 19 19.48 6.85 6.48
C PHE A 19 18.78 7.05 5.15
N ARG A 20 18.78 6.02 4.30
CA ARG A 20 18.01 6.01 3.06
C ARG A 20 16.58 5.59 3.34
N ALA A 21 15.63 6.30 2.75
CA ALA A 21 14.22 5.97 2.79
C ALA A 21 13.93 4.86 1.79
N ALA A 22 13.07 3.92 2.17
CA ALA A 22 12.31 3.17 1.21
C ALA A 22 11.02 3.93 0.88
N LEU A 23 10.71 4.05 -0.41
CA LEU A 23 9.45 4.62 -0.90
C LEU A 23 8.48 3.49 -1.23
N CYS A 24 7.21 3.67 -0.89
CA CYS A 24 6.14 2.81 -1.37
C CYS A 24 5.56 3.38 -2.67
N ASP A 25 5.58 2.60 -3.75
CA ASP A 25 5.04 3.03 -5.04
C ASP A 25 3.50 3.12 -5.05
N GLN A 26 2.83 2.42 -4.13
CA GLN A 26 1.36 2.39 -4.08
C GLN A 26 0.76 3.62 -3.40
N CYS A 27 1.46 4.21 -2.42
CA CYS A 27 0.92 5.31 -1.62
C CYS A 27 1.90 6.48 -1.38
N GLY A 28 3.13 6.39 -1.91
CA GLY A 28 4.16 7.42 -1.75
C GLY A 28 4.79 7.51 -0.36
N ALA A 29 4.46 6.59 0.57
CA ALA A 29 4.98 6.62 1.93
C ALA A 29 6.50 6.45 1.96
N LYS A 30 7.19 7.32 2.71
CA LYS A 30 8.62 7.24 3.03
C LYS A 30 8.83 6.47 4.33
N MET A 31 9.72 5.48 4.34
CA MET A 31 9.98 4.62 5.48
C MET A 31 11.48 4.56 5.82
N TYR A 32 11.78 4.69 7.11
CA TYR A 32 13.13 4.57 7.68
C TYR A 32 13.06 3.63 8.89
N PRO A 33 13.84 2.53 8.96
CA PRO A 33 14.75 2.02 7.95
C PRO A 33 14.03 1.34 6.76
N PRO A 34 14.75 1.05 5.66
CA PRO A 34 14.19 0.39 4.47
C PRO A 34 13.51 -0.96 4.74
N GLY A 35 13.91 -1.67 5.80
CA GLY A 35 13.31 -2.95 6.20
C GLY A 35 11.82 -2.87 6.54
N LEU A 36 11.29 -1.67 6.81
CA LEU A 36 9.86 -1.46 7.06
C LEU A 36 8.99 -1.48 5.79
N LEU A 37 9.61 -1.45 4.60
CA LEU A 37 8.86 -1.49 3.33
C LEU A 37 8.08 -2.80 3.17
N GLN A 38 8.70 -3.95 3.45
CA GLN A 38 8.06 -5.26 3.32
C GLN A 38 6.81 -5.45 4.19
N PRO A 39 6.84 -5.18 5.52
CA PRO A 39 5.64 -5.26 6.34
C PRO A 39 4.58 -4.22 5.92
N HIS A 40 4.99 -3.04 5.43
CA HIS A 40 4.08 -2.05 4.88
C HIS A 40 3.35 -2.55 3.62
N LEU A 41 4.06 -3.14 2.65
CA LEU A 41 3.46 -3.74 1.45
C LEU A 41 2.50 -4.89 1.82
N SER A 42 2.84 -5.66 2.84
CA SER A 42 1.97 -6.72 3.37
C SER A 42 0.66 -6.18 3.95
N ARG A 43 0.67 -4.96 4.52
CA ARG A 43 -0.55 -4.28 4.97
C ARG A 43 -1.43 -3.86 3.80
N HIS A 44 -0.84 -3.35 2.72
CA HIS A 44 -1.58 -3.06 1.49
C HIS A 44 -2.25 -4.30 0.92
N ARG A 45 -1.52 -5.42 0.81
CA ARG A 45 -2.08 -6.68 0.31
C ARG A 45 -3.27 -7.15 1.15
N ARG A 46 -3.16 -7.13 2.48
CA ARG A 46 -4.26 -7.50 3.38
C ARG A 46 -5.48 -6.58 3.22
N ARG A 47 -5.25 -5.26 3.15
CA ARG A 47 -6.34 -4.29 2.95
C ARG A 47 -7.06 -4.51 1.63
N HIS A 48 -6.31 -4.77 0.55
CA HIS A 48 -6.89 -5.04 -0.76
C HIS A 48 -7.76 -6.30 -0.73
N LEU A 49 -7.25 -7.40 -0.17
CA LEU A 49 -8.00 -8.66 -0.05
C LEU A 49 -9.29 -8.48 0.76
N TRP A 50 -9.22 -7.77 1.89
CA TRP A 50 -10.38 -7.45 2.69
C TRP A 50 -11.41 -6.65 1.88
N PHE A 51 -10.97 -5.57 1.22
CA PHE A 51 -11.86 -4.71 0.43
C PHE A 51 -12.55 -5.46 -0.71
N THR A 52 -11.81 -6.30 -1.46
CA THR A 52 -12.38 -7.13 -2.52
C THR A 52 -13.39 -8.15 -1.98
N THR A 53 -13.16 -8.66 -0.77
CA THR A 53 -14.10 -9.59 -0.12
C THR A 53 -15.40 -8.89 0.25
N GLU A 54 -15.31 -7.69 0.82
CA GLU A 54 -16.49 -6.90 1.18
C GLU A 54 -17.29 -6.48 -0.06
N LEU A 55 -16.63 -6.09 -1.15
CA LEU A 55 -17.30 -5.81 -2.43
C LEU A 55 -18.06 -7.02 -2.96
N LYS A 56 -17.48 -8.22 -2.86
CA LYS A 56 -18.15 -9.46 -3.29
C LYS A 56 -19.40 -9.75 -2.47
N LYS A 57 -19.34 -9.62 -1.14
CA LYS A 57 -20.50 -9.79 -0.26
C LYS A 57 -21.61 -8.80 -0.59
N LEU A 58 -21.23 -7.55 -0.85
CA LEU A 58 -22.17 -6.49 -1.24
C LEU A 58 -22.84 -6.83 -2.57
N GLN A 59 -22.08 -7.28 -3.57
CA GLN A 59 -22.61 -7.74 -4.85
C GLN A 59 -23.58 -8.92 -4.69
N ASP A 60 -23.21 -9.94 -3.92
CA ASP A 60 -24.05 -11.10 -3.65
C ASP A 60 -25.38 -10.70 -2.97
N THR A 61 -25.32 -9.71 -2.07
CA THR A 61 -26.51 -9.19 -1.38
C THR A 61 -27.44 -8.49 -2.37
N PHE A 62 -26.91 -7.65 -3.26
CA PHE A 62 -27.71 -7.00 -4.30
C PHE A 62 -28.34 -8.00 -5.27
N LEU A 63 -27.60 -9.04 -5.68
CA LEU A 63 -28.14 -10.09 -6.54
C LEU A 63 -29.32 -10.79 -5.86
N ARG A 64 -29.17 -11.19 -4.60
CA ARG A 64 -30.27 -11.81 -3.85
C ARG A 64 -31.49 -10.89 -3.74
N MET A 65 -31.30 -9.61 -3.40
CA MET A 65 -32.42 -8.66 -3.32
C MET A 65 -33.14 -8.47 -4.66
N ARG A 66 -32.41 -8.55 -5.78
CA ARG A 66 -32.99 -8.49 -7.12
C ARG A 66 -33.83 -9.72 -7.44
N ASP A 67 -33.37 -10.91 -7.08
CA ASP A 67 -34.06 -12.17 -7.39
C ASP A 67 -35.30 -12.42 -6.49
N PHE A 68 -35.49 -11.63 -5.44
CA PHE A 68 -36.67 -11.66 -4.55
C PHE A 68 -37.86 -10.81 -5.04
N ASN A 69 -37.70 -10.04 -6.12
CA ASN A 69 -38.71 -9.14 -6.70
C ASN A 69 -39.18 -9.65 -8.07
#